data_AF-A0A382ZRD8-F1
#
_entry.id   AF-A0A382ZRD8-F1
#
_cell.length_a   1.000
_cell.length_b   1.000
_cell.length_c   1.000
_cell.angle_alpha   90.00
_cell.angle_beta   90.00
_cell.angle_gamma   90.00
#
_symmetry.space_group_name_H-M   'P 1'
#
loop_
_entity.id
_entity.type
_entity.pdbx_description
1 polymer ?
#
loop_
_entity_poly.entity_id
_entity_poly.type
_entity_poly.pdbx_seq_one_letter_code
_entity_poly.pdbx_strand_id
1 'polypeptide(L)'
;VFFWQLRNIDCGCPSKRLWLKALGVDLFKQVKPRSHVLVYNASRPWSWVGVFVAGLFVLHSTLVAGLLEIEREPINYKTTPVHDRVQRLMQKLADGTVSLEWDEKFGWLPSVLRQLDVPASSQTLVFSKTSLQIRRITPSRPRAIYFNDDTYVGWVQHGDVIELSAVDPVQGGIFYTLK
;
A
#
# COMPACT_ATOMS: atom_id res chain seq x y z
N VAL A 1 -1.04 9.02 -12.07
CA VAL A 1 -0.04 8.79 -11.02
C VAL A 1 -0.76 8.86 -9.68
N PHE A 2 -1.11 7.73 -9.08
CA PHE A 2 -1.70 7.67 -7.74
C PHE A 2 -0.90 6.62 -6.98
N PHE A 3 0.06 7.08 -6.16
CA PHE A 3 0.91 6.24 -5.33
C PHE A 3 0.75 6.77 -3.90
N TRP A 4 -0.12 6.14 -3.10
CA TRP A 4 -0.45 6.60 -1.75
C TRP A 4 -0.70 5.41 -0.82
N GLN A 5 -0.47 5.61 0.48
CA GLN A 5 -0.47 4.59 1.53
C GLN A 5 -1.89 4.04 1.77
N LEU A 6 -2.20 2.91 1.15
CA LEU A 6 -3.43 2.16 1.35
C LEU A 6 -3.45 1.53 2.74
N ARG A 7 -4.45 1.88 3.56
CA ARG A 7 -4.72 1.22 4.84
C ARG A 7 -5.78 0.14 4.64
N ASN A 8 -5.44 -1.11 4.97
CA ASN A 8 -6.40 -2.20 4.95
C ASN A 8 -7.22 -2.19 6.24
N ILE A 9 -8.53 -2.36 6.11
CA ILE A 9 -9.42 -2.70 7.21
C ILE A 9 -9.61 -4.20 7.15
N ASP A 10 -8.97 -4.93 8.06
CA ASP A 10 -9.09 -6.39 8.15
C ASP A 10 -10.25 -6.76 9.08
N CYS A 11 -11.32 -7.35 8.54
CA CYS A 11 -12.47 -7.86 9.30
C CYS A 11 -12.18 -9.16 10.07
N GLY A 12 -10.92 -9.45 10.41
CA GLY A 12 -10.54 -10.57 11.27
C GLY A 12 -10.83 -11.97 10.70
N CYS A 13 -10.21 -12.35 9.56
CA CYS A 13 -10.17 -13.74 9.10
C CYS A 13 -8.71 -14.26 9.02
N PRO A 14 -8.34 -15.37 9.69
CA PRO A 14 -6.95 -15.77 9.86
C PRO A 14 -6.44 -16.63 8.70
N SER A 15 -5.43 -16.14 7.97
CA SER A 15 -4.78 -16.90 6.90
C SER A 15 -3.26 -16.74 6.88
N LYS A 16 -2.60 -17.78 7.43
CA LYS A 16 -1.41 -18.48 6.92
C LYS A 16 -0.10 -17.70 6.72
N ARG A 17 0.84 -18.02 7.61
CA ARG A 17 2.30 -17.81 7.54
C ARG A 17 2.88 -19.13 8.11
N LEU A 18 3.97 -19.79 7.70
CA LEU A 18 5.22 -19.48 7.02
C LEU A 18 5.65 -20.73 6.22
N TRP A 19 6.41 -20.54 5.14
CA TRP A 19 7.39 -21.53 4.66
C TRP A 19 8.79 -20.91 4.77
N LEU A 20 9.68 -21.51 5.54
CA LEU A 20 11.12 -21.25 5.51
C LEU A 20 11.84 -22.60 5.56
N LYS A 21 12.35 -23.04 4.41
CA LYS A 21 13.25 -24.20 4.30
C LYS A 21 14.68 -23.70 4.53
N ALA A 22 15.29 -24.12 5.62
CA ALA A 22 16.74 -24.08 5.80
C ALA A 22 17.30 -25.42 5.30
N LEU A 23 18.16 -25.39 4.29
CA LEU A 23 18.98 -26.54 3.90
C LEU A 23 20.42 -26.24 4.30
N GLY A 24 20.89 -27.01 5.28
CA GLY A 24 22.30 -27.12 5.63
C GLY A 24 23.07 -27.82 4.52
N VAL A 25 24.32 -27.38 4.34
CA VAL A 25 25.33 -28.12 3.59
C VAL A 25 26.61 -28.06 4.41
N ASP A 26 27.01 -29.24 4.88
CA ASP A 26 28.27 -29.51 5.57
C ASP A 26 29.41 -29.77 4.57
N LEU A 27 30.59 -29.30 4.97
CA LEU A 27 31.92 -29.89 4.81
C LEU A 27 32.34 -30.42 3.41
N PHE A 28 33.44 -29.88 2.85
CA PHE A 28 34.72 -30.60 2.74
C PHE A 28 35.85 -29.83 2.04
N LYS A 29 37.05 -30.09 2.57
CA LYS A 29 38.37 -30.18 1.90
C LYS A 29 39.17 -28.89 1.61
N GLN A 30 40.15 -28.70 2.51
CA GLN A 30 41.46 -28.09 2.28
C GLN A 30 42.13 -28.58 0.99
N VAL A 31 42.73 -27.65 0.25
CA VAL A 31 43.79 -27.91 -0.73
C VAL A 31 44.90 -26.85 -0.59
N LYS A 32 46.15 -27.31 -0.52
CA LYS A 32 47.40 -26.58 -0.24
C LYS A 32 47.79 -25.54 -1.31
N PRO A 33 48.63 -24.54 -0.95
CA PRO A 33 49.01 -23.45 -1.84
C PRO A 33 50.14 -23.87 -2.79
N ARG A 34 50.07 -23.45 -4.06
CA ARG A 34 51.18 -23.54 -5.00
C ARG A 34 51.45 -22.14 -5.56
N SER A 35 52.59 -21.59 -5.15
CA SER A 35 53.10 -20.28 -5.52
C SER A 35 53.49 -20.23 -7.00
N HIS A 36 52.83 -19.38 -7.77
CA HIS A 36 53.40 -18.78 -8.97
C HIS A 36 53.17 -17.28 -8.90
N VAL A 37 54.26 -16.55 -8.65
CA VAL A 37 54.31 -15.09 -8.76
C VAL A 37 54.22 -14.76 -10.25
N LEU A 38 53.02 -14.45 -10.73
CA LEU A 38 52.81 -13.77 -12.00
C LEU A 38 52.94 -12.26 -11.74
N VAL A 39 54.06 -11.69 -12.18
CA VAL A 39 54.24 -10.24 -12.26
C VAL A 39 53.28 -9.74 -13.33
N TYR A 40 52.12 -9.24 -12.91
CA TYR A 40 51.16 -8.58 -13.81
C TYR A 40 51.65 -7.16 -14.07
N ASN A 41 52.14 -6.92 -15.28
CA ASN A 41 52.54 -5.59 -15.75
C ASN A 41 51.34 -4.64 -15.66
N ALA A 42 51.44 -3.64 -14.79
CA ALA A 42 50.37 -2.70 -14.46
C ALA A 42 50.32 -1.55 -15.49
N SER A 43 49.82 -1.82 -16.68
CA SER A 43 49.28 -0.78 -17.57
C SER A 43 47.74 -0.84 -17.54
N ARG A 44 47.15 -0.66 -16.35
CA ARG A 44 45.71 -0.73 -16.14
C ARG A 44 45.03 0.61 -16.46
N PRO A 45 44.04 0.65 -17.37
CA PRO A 45 43.11 1.77 -17.51
C PRO A 45 42.09 1.77 -16.36
N TRP A 46 42.56 1.67 -15.11
CA TRP A 46 41.71 1.60 -13.91
C TRP A 46 41.05 2.94 -13.59
N SER A 47 41.58 4.04 -14.16
CA SER A 47 41.11 5.40 -13.89
C SER A 47 39.66 5.61 -14.29
N TRP A 48 39.19 4.98 -15.37
CA TRP A 48 37.82 5.19 -15.86
C TRP A 48 36.79 4.33 -15.10
N VAL A 49 37.13 3.09 -14.74
CA VAL A 49 36.22 2.20 -13.98
C VAL A 49 35.90 2.79 -12.60
N GLY A 50 36.89 3.37 -11.91
CA GLY A 50 36.66 4.04 -10.63
C GLY A 50 35.76 5.27 -10.76
N VAL A 51 35.94 6.06 -11.82
CA VAL A 51 35.10 7.25 -12.11
C VAL A 51 33.66 6.83 -12.46
N PHE A 52 33.46 5.76 -13.24
CA PHE A 52 32.12 5.25 -13.55
C PHE A 52 31.39 4.70 -12.31
N VAL A 53 32.09 3.97 -11.43
CA VAL A 53 31.51 3.45 -10.18
C VAL A 53 31.17 4.57 -9.21
N ALA A 54 32.05 5.57 -9.06
CA ALA A 54 31.78 6.74 -8.22
C ALA A 54 30.62 7.60 -8.78
N GLY A 55 30.56 7.79 -10.11
CA GLY A 55 29.45 8.47 -10.77
C GLY A 55 28.12 7.77 -10.57
N LEU A 56 28.09 6.43 -10.64
CA LEU A 56 26.90 5.61 -10.34
C LEU A 56 26.45 5.74 -8.88
N PHE A 57 27.38 5.87 -7.92
CA PHE A 57 27.06 6.09 -6.50
C PHE A 57 26.45 7.47 -6.22
N VAL A 58 26.98 8.52 -6.85
CA VAL A 58 26.44 9.89 -6.74
C VAL A 58 25.03 9.97 -7.35
N LEU A 59 24.79 9.29 -8.47
CA LEU A 59 23.47 9.21 -9.11
C LEU A 59 22.44 8.45 -8.25
N HIS A 60 22.88 7.50 -7.42
CA HIS A 60 21.99 6.73 -6.53
C HIS A 60 21.44 7.56 -5.37
N SER A 61 22.22 8.53 -4.88
CA SER A 61 21.87 9.30 -3.67
C SER A 61 20.73 10.29 -3.90
N THR A 62 20.60 10.85 -5.10
CA THR A 62 19.52 11.81 -5.43
C THR A 62 18.16 11.14 -5.58
N LEU A 63 18.11 9.85 -5.93
CA LEU A 63 16.84 9.13 -6.14
C LEU A 63 16.13 8.72 -4.84
N VAL A 64 16.86 8.60 -3.73
CA VAL A 64 16.30 8.25 -2.39
C VAL A 64 15.69 9.46 -1.68
N ALA A 65 16.14 10.69 -1.98
CA ALA A 65 15.72 11.89 -1.27
C ALA A 65 14.22 12.22 -1.43
N GLY A 66 13.60 11.90 -2.57
CA GLY A 66 12.21 12.25 -2.86
C GLY A 66 11.16 11.53 -2.01
N LEU A 67 11.46 10.34 -1.46
CA LEU A 67 10.53 9.61 -0.57
C LEU A 67 10.56 10.13 0.87
N LEU A 68 11.68 10.74 1.30
CA LEU A 68 11.82 11.28 2.66
C LEU A 68 11.03 12.59 2.85
N GLU A 69 10.67 13.28 1.77
CA GLU A 69 10.00 14.57 1.83
C GLU A 69 8.56 14.48 2.34
N ILE A 70 7.86 13.36 2.07
CA ILE A 70 6.50 13.11 2.57
C ILE A 70 6.53 12.71 4.06
N GLU A 71 7.62 12.17 4.58
CA GLU A 71 7.75 11.78 6.00
C GLU A 71 8.30 12.91 6.88
N ARG A 72 8.37 14.15 6.37
CA ARG A 72 8.96 15.30 7.07
C ARG A 72 7.89 16.16 7.74
N GLU A 73 8.25 16.76 8.87
CA GLU A 73 7.45 17.83 9.49
C GLU A 73 7.17 18.98 8.52
N PRO A 74 6.00 19.64 8.61
CA PRO A 74 5.04 19.60 9.72
C PRO A 74 3.92 18.54 9.63
N ILE A 75 3.76 17.82 8.52
CA ILE A 75 2.74 16.77 8.35
C ILE A 75 3.44 15.46 8.04
N ASN A 76 3.67 14.66 9.07
CA ASN A 76 4.33 13.37 8.95
C ASN A 76 3.30 12.25 8.72
N TYR A 77 3.05 11.90 7.46
CA TYR A 77 2.03 10.89 7.09
C TYR A 77 2.26 9.48 7.67
N LYS A 78 3.46 9.23 8.21
CA LYS A 78 3.83 7.94 8.82
C LYS A 78 3.47 7.88 10.30
N THR A 79 3.77 8.93 11.05
CA THR A 79 3.66 8.94 12.52
C THR A 79 2.51 9.78 13.05
N THR A 80 2.02 10.76 12.27
CA THR A 80 0.90 11.60 12.68
C THR A 80 -0.34 10.73 12.91
N PRO A 81 -1.00 10.84 14.08
CA PRO A 81 -2.26 10.16 14.33
C PRO A 81 -3.34 10.56 13.31
N VAL A 82 -4.21 9.62 13.00
CA VAL A 82 -5.35 9.83 12.11
C VAL A 82 -6.61 9.94 12.96
N HIS A 83 -7.46 10.91 12.64
CA HIS A 83 -8.67 11.26 13.38
C HIS A 83 -9.91 11.32 12.50
N ASP A 84 -9.87 10.83 11.25
CA ASP A 84 -11.03 10.79 10.36
C ASP A 84 -12.12 9.79 10.80
N ARG A 85 -13.26 9.87 10.11
CA ARG A 85 -14.46 9.07 10.42
C ARG A 85 -14.24 7.57 10.24
N VAL A 86 -13.47 7.16 9.23
CA VAL A 86 -13.18 5.75 8.95
C VAL A 86 -12.25 5.19 10.01
N GLN A 87 -11.23 5.94 10.44
CA GLN A 87 -10.35 5.56 11.54
C GLN A 87 -11.13 5.36 12.85
N ARG A 88 -12.09 6.23 13.16
CA ARG A 88 -12.96 6.06 14.33
C ARG A 88 -13.83 4.80 14.22
N LEU A 89 -14.33 4.48 13.03
CA LEU A 89 -15.07 3.23 12.80
C LEU A 89 -14.16 2.01 13.01
N MET A 90 -12.92 2.04 12.49
CA MET A 90 -11.96 0.96 12.69
C MET A 90 -11.67 0.71 14.16
N GLN A 91 -11.51 1.76 14.97
CA GLN A 91 -11.33 1.64 16.42
C GLN A 91 -12.54 0.97 17.07
N LYS A 92 -13.76 1.43 16.77
CA LYS A 92 -14.98 0.83 17.31
C LYS A 92 -15.16 -0.64 16.92
N LEU A 93 -14.72 -1.02 15.71
CA LEU A 93 -14.72 -2.41 15.25
C LEU A 93 -13.70 -3.26 16.01
N ALA A 94 -12.48 -2.73 16.21
CA ALA A 94 -11.43 -3.40 16.97
C ALA A 94 -11.81 -3.60 18.44
N ASP A 95 -12.50 -2.61 19.02
CA ASP A 95 -13.00 -2.65 20.40
C ASP A 95 -14.28 -3.51 20.53
N GLY A 96 -14.85 -4.01 19.43
CA GLY A 96 -16.08 -4.79 19.40
C GLY A 96 -17.34 -3.99 19.77
N THR A 97 -17.26 -2.66 19.81
CA THR A 97 -18.39 -1.77 20.14
C THR A 97 -19.42 -1.71 19.01
N VAL A 98 -18.97 -1.88 17.77
CA VAL A 98 -19.82 -1.98 16.60
C VAL A 98 -19.41 -3.20 15.78
N SER A 99 -20.36 -3.75 15.02
CA SER A 99 -20.11 -4.80 14.04
C SER A 99 -20.61 -4.35 12.67
N LEU A 100 -20.02 -4.92 11.62
CA LEU A 100 -20.56 -4.80 10.26
C LEU A 100 -21.47 -6.00 9.98
N GLU A 101 -22.57 -5.73 9.30
CA GLU A 101 -23.54 -6.73 8.87
C GLU A 101 -23.35 -7.02 7.38
N TRP A 102 -23.32 -8.29 7.02
CA TRP A 102 -23.18 -8.72 5.64
C TRP A 102 -24.54 -8.75 4.93
N ASP A 103 -24.62 -8.13 3.77
CA ASP A 103 -25.76 -8.21 2.86
C ASP A 103 -25.46 -9.14 1.68
N GLU A 104 -26.39 -10.03 1.33
CA GLU A 104 -26.18 -11.02 0.25
C GLU A 104 -25.93 -10.40 -1.12
N LYS A 105 -26.49 -9.21 -1.38
CA LYS A 105 -26.42 -8.53 -2.68
C LYS A 105 -25.31 -7.49 -2.75
N PHE A 106 -25.07 -6.79 -1.65
CA PHE A 106 -24.19 -5.63 -1.59
C PHE A 106 -22.97 -5.81 -0.68
N GLY A 107 -22.84 -6.96 -0.01
CA GLY A 107 -21.76 -7.26 0.92
C GLY A 107 -21.81 -6.34 2.14
N TRP A 108 -20.68 -5.76 2.52
CA TRP A 108 -20.61 -4.83 3.65
C TRP A 108 -21.24 -3.45 3.38
N LEU A 109 -21.58 -3.12 2.13
CA LEU A 109 -21.92 -1.75 1.73
C LEU A 109 -23.05 -1.13 2.59
N PRO A 110 -24.22 -1.77 2.79
CA PRO A 110 -25.29 -1.14 3.54
C PRO A 110 -24.90 -0.85 5.00
N SER A 111 -24.15 -1.76 5.63
CA SER A 111 -23.69 -1.59 7.01
C SER A 111 -22.63 -0.49 7.10
N VAL A 112 -21.69 -0.44 6.16
CA VAL A 112 -20.67 0.60 6.07
C VAL A 112 -21.30 1.99 5.90
N LEU A 113 -22.27 2.13 4.99
CA LEU A 113 -22.98 3.40 4.78
C LEU A 113 -23.69 3.87 6.06
N ARG A 114 -24.34 2.95 6.79
CA ARG A 114 -24.97 3.28 8.08
C ARG A 114 -23.95 3.71 9.13
N GLN A 115 -22.87 2.95 9.29
CA GLN A 115 -21.86 3.23 10.32
C GLN A 115 -21.04 4.50 10.05
N LEU A 116 -20.88 4.87 8.78
CA LEU A 116 -20.22 6.11 8.37
C LEU A 116 -21.19 7.28 8.19
N ASP A 117 -22.49 7.07 8.38
CA ASP A 117 -23.53 8.08 8.16
C ASP A 117 -23.40 8.72 6.77
N VAL A 118 -23.34 7.84 5.75
CA VAL A 118 -23.29 8.21 4.34
C VAL A 118 -24.66 7.89 3.75
N PRO A 119 -25.41 8.88 3.25
CA PRO A 119 -26.76 8.67 2.76
C PRO A 119 -26.74 7.84 1.48
N ALA A 120 -27.53 6.76 1.42
CA ALA A 120 -27.64 5.93 0.22
C ALA A 120 -28.17 6.71 -1.00
N SER A 121 -28.92 7.80 -0.77
CA SER A 121 -29.43 8.70 -1.81
C SER A 121 -28.34 9.52 -2.51
N SER A 122 -27.13 9.63 -1.95
CA SER A 122 -25.98 10.30 -2.58
C SER A 122 -25.40 9.55 -3.78
N GLN A 123 -25.95 8.37 -4.11
CA GLN A 123 -25.41 7.48 -5.11
C GLN A 123 -25.16 8.17 -6.47
N THR A 124 -23.94 8.03 -6.97
CA THR A 124 -23.54 8.42 -8.33
C THR A 124 -22.82 7.28 -9.03
N LEU A 125 -23.07 7.08 -10.32
CA LEU A 125 -22.41 6.03 -11.12
C LEU A 125 -21.22 6.61 -11.90
N VAL A 126 -20.08 5.93 -11.78
CA VAL A 126 -18.82 6.29 -12.44
C VAL A 126 -18.41 5.20 -13.41
N PHE A 127 -18.35 5.58 -14.68
CA PHE A 127 -18.02 4.70 -15.81
C PHE A 127 -16.51 4.71 -16.16
N SER A 128 -15.74 5.63 -15.57
CA SER A 128 -14.31 5.74 -15.81
C SER A 128 -13.52 4.62 -15.12
N LYS A 129 -12.40 4.24 -15.75
CA LYS A 129 -11.47 3.20 -15.27
C LYS A 129 -10.41 3.75 -14.31
N THR A 130 -10.84 4.51 -13.30
CA THR A 130 -9.98 5.22 -12.33
C THR A 130 -10.24 4.71 -10.90
N SER A 131 -9.96 3.43 -10.65
CA SER A 131 -10.26 2.68 -9.40
C SER A 131 -9.13 1.69 -9.10
N LEU A 132 -9.06 1.10 -7.90
CA LEU A 132 -8.19 -0.06 -7.64
C LEU A 132 -8.71 -1.31 -8.36
N GLN A 133 -10.00 -1.34 -8.70
CA GLN A 133 -10.70 -2.49 -9.28
C GLN A 133 -10.99 -2.32 -10.77
N ILE A 134 -10.07 -1.67 -11.52
CA ILE A 134 -10.25 -1.29 -12.94
C ILE A 134 -10.80 -2.42 -13.82
N ARG A 135 -10.34 -3.65 -13.61
CA ARG A 135 -10.71 -4.82 -14.42
C ARG A 135 -12.19 -5.20 -14.29
N ARG A 136 -12.87 -4.78 -13.23
CA ARG A 136 -14.27 -5.12 -12.93
C ARG A 136 -15.26 -4.02 -13.33
N ILE A 137 -14.76 -2.85 -13.75
CA ILE A 137 -15.58 -1.70 -14.16
C ILE A 137 -15.78 -1.70 -15.67
N THR A 138 -17.03 -1.78 -16.10
CA THR A 138 -17.45 -1.69 -17.51
C THR A 138 -18.64 -0.75 -17.67
N PRO A 139 -18.96 -0.29 -18.88
CA PRO A 139 -20.18 0.49 -19.11
C PRO A 139 -21.46 -0.19 -18.62
N SER A 140 -21.53 -1.52 -18.72
CA SER A 140 -22.63 -2.34 -18.21
C SER A 140 -22.60 -2.56 -16.70
N ARG A 141 -21.46 -2.30 -16.04
CA ARG A 141 -21.24 -2.53 -14.61
C ARG A 141 -20.41 -1.37 -14.03
N PRO A 142 -20.99 -0.16 -13.97
CA PRO A 142 -20.29 1.00 -13.44
C PRO A 142 -20.01 0.83 -11.95
N ARG A 143 -19.00 1.55 -11.46
CA ARG A 143 -18.75 1.72 -10.04
C ARG A 143 -19.80 2.67 -9.47
N ALA A 144 -20.34 2.37 -8.30
CA ALA A 144 -21.13 3.33 -7.53
C ALA A 144 -20.21 4.07 -6.55
N ILE A 145 -20.42 5.38 -6.42
CA ILE A 145 -19.82 6.20 -5.36
C ILE A 145 -20.97 6.77 -4.53
N TYR A 146 -20.82 6.66 -3.21
CA TYR A 146 -21.67 7.30 -2.21
C TYR A 146 -20.80 8.29 -1.42
N PHE A 147 -21.38 9.39 -0.94
CA PHE A 147 -20.62 10.42 -0.26
C PHE A 147 -21.44 11.18 0.77
N ASN A 148 -20.73 11.75 1.74
CA ASN A 148 -21.18 12.84 2.60
C ASN A 148 -20.10 13.93 2.59
N ASP A 149 -20.11 14.84 3.57
CA ASP A 149 -19.21 16.00 3.58
C ASP A 149 -17.72 15.65 3.69
N ASP A 150 -17.39 14.52 4.36
CA ASP A 150 -16.02 14.16 4.72
C ASP A 150 -15.58 12.77 4.25
N THR A 151 -16.48 11.99 3.66
CA THR A 151 -16.26 10.57 3.35
C THR A 151 -16.83 10.17 2.00
N TYR A 152 -16.05 9.41 1.23
CA TYR A 152 -16.46 8.73 -0.01
C TYR A 152 -16.42 7.22 0.17
N VAL A 153 -17.43 6.53 -0.35
CA VAL A 153 -17.54 5.07 -0.37
C VAL A 153 -17.71 4.59 -1.82
N GLY A 154 -16.70 3.92 -2.35
CA GLY A 154 -16.70 3.30 -3.67
C GLY A 154 -17.07 1.83 -3.60
N TRP A 155 -18.08 1.44 -4.38
CA TRP A 155 -18.53 0.05 -4.50
C TRP A 155 -18.54 -0.40 -5.95
N VAL A 156 -17.87 -1.52 -6.21
CA VAL A 156 -17.82 -2.15 -7.54
C VAL A 156 -18.58 -3.46 -7.48
N GLN A 157 -19.48 -3.68 -8.43
CA GLN A 157 -20.24 -4.92 -8.51
C GLN A 157 -19.30 -6.12 -8.69
N HIS A 158 -19.48 -7.17 -7.88
CA HIS A 158 -18.56 -8.32 -7.79
C HIS A 158 -17.10 -7.90 -7.54
N GLY A 159 -16.89 -6.74 -6.92
CA GLY A 159 -15.60 -6.30 -6.43
C GLY A 159 -15.12 -7.16 -5.26
N ASP A 160 -13.80 -7.18 -5.04
CA ASP A 160 -13.19 -7.88 -3.92
C ASP A 160 -13.09 -6.99 -2.67
N VAL A 161 -13.30 -5.68 -2.84
CA VAL A 161 -13.17 -4.68 -1.77
C VAL A 161 -14.19 -3.56 -1.90
N ILE A 162 -14.49 -2.91 -0.77
CA ILE A 162 -15.06 -1.56 -0.73
C ILE A 162 -13.91 -0.56 -0.62
N GLU A 163 -13.92 0.45 -1.49
CA GLU A 163 -12.97 1.56 -1.46
C GLU A 163 -13.53 2.66 -0.57
N LEU A 164 -12.75 3.19 0.37
CA LEU A 164 -13.15 4.32 1.20
C LEU A 164 -12.14 5.44 1.06
N SER A 165 -12.60 6.68 1.13
CA SER A 165 -11.74 7.83 1.35
C SER A 165 -12.36 8.73 2.40
N ALA A 166 -11.58 9.22 3.34
CA ALA A 166 -12.02 10.15 4.35
C ALA A 166 -11.04 11.31 4.49
N VAL A 167 -11.54 12.47 4.88
CA VAL A 167 -10.72 13.65 5.11
C VAL A 167 -10.34 13.73 6.58
N ASP A 168 -9.03 13.68 6.84
CA ASP A 168 -8.43 13.99 8.14
C ASP A 168 -8.10 15.48 8.22
N PRO A 169 -8.39 16.16 9.34
CA PRO A 169 -8.14 17.61 9.46
C PRO A 169 -6.65 17.98 9.44
N VAL A 170 -5.74 17.04 9.68
CA VAL A 170 -4.29 17.29 9.72
C VAL A 170 -3.61 16.73 8.46
N GLN A 171 -3.93 15.49 8.08
CA GLN A 171 -3.28 14.76 6.98
C GLN A 171 -4.03 14.88 5.65
N GLY A 172 -5.24 15.45 5.62
CA GLY A 172 -6.04 15.57 4.41
C GLY A 172 -6.67 14.24 3.99
N GLY A 173 -6.76 13.99 2.68
CA GLY A 173 -7.45 12.82 2.13
C GLY A 173 -6.70 11.51 2.38
N ILE A 174 -7.34 10.58 3.10
CA ILE A 174 -6.82 9.24 3.38
C ILE A 174 -7.68 8.21 2.66
N PHE A 175 -7.07 7.11 2.22
CA PHE A 175 -7.73 6.05 1.46
C PHE A 175 -7.61 4.69 2.16
N TYR A 176 -8.72 3.96 2.18
CA TYR A 176 -8.82 2.64 2.79
C TYR A 176 -9.44 1.64 1.83
N THR A 177 -9.18 0.36 2.11
CA THR A 177 -9.92 -0.75 1.51
C THR A 177 -10.44 -1.68 2.58
N LEU A 178 -11.71 -2.04 2.49
CA LEU A 178 -12.37 -3.04 3.32
C LEU A 178 -12.55 -4.33 2.51
N LYS A 179 -12.10 -5.45 3.08
CA LYS A 179 -12.24 -6.81 2.54
C LYS A 179 -13.27 -7.60 3.33
#